data_AF-A0A2V5WJG1-F1
#
_entry.id   AF-A0A2V5WJG1-F1
#
_cell.length_a   1.000
_cell.length_b   1.000
_cell.length_c   1.000
_cell.angle_alpha   90.00
_cell.angle_beta   90.00
_cell.angle_gamma   90.00
#
_symmetry.space_group_name_H-M   'P 1'
#
loop_
_entity.id
_entity.type
_entity.pdbx_description
1 polymer ?
#
loop_
_entity_poly.entity_id
_entity_poly.type
_entity_poly.pdbx_seq_one_letter_code
_entity_poly.pdbx_strand_id
1 'polypeptide(L)' 'MSDYLILSKITKVYPAPEGPAIIVQDFNLSIKKGEFVCLIGHSGCGKST' A
#
# COMPACT_ATOMS: atom_id res chain seq x y z
N MET A 1 22.60 -7.30 4.86
CA MET A 1 21.34 -8.06 4.73
C MET A 1 20.40 -7.28 3.84
N SER A 2 20.02 -7.83 2.68
CA SER A 2 19.04 -7.21 1.77
C SER A 2 17.62 -7.32 2.31
N ASP A 3 16.74 -6.43 1.88
CA ASP A 3 15.30 -6.54 2.12
C ASP A 3 14.73 -7.77 1.40
N TYR A 4 13.67 -8.35 1.95
CA TYR A 4 12.97 -9.50 1.36
C TYR A 4 11.86 -9.05 0.42
N LEU A 5 11.13 -7.99 0.79
CA LEU A 5 10.13 -7.32 -0.05
C LEU A 5 10.40 -5.82 -0.02
N ILE A 6 10.36 -5.18 -1.19
CA ILE A 6 10.40 -3.72 -1.33
C ILE A 6 9.22 -3.31 -2.21
N LEU A 7 8.36 -2.46 -1.68
CA LEU A 7 7.39 -1.66 -2.41
C LEU A 7 7.88 -0.22 -2.40
N SER A 8 8.02 0.40 -3.58
CA SER A 8 8.48 1.78 -3.68
C SER A 8 7.53 2.60 -4.56
N LYS A 9 7.12 3.75 -4.02
CA LYS A 9 6.26 4.75 -4.66
C LYS A 9 4.99 4.16 -5.30
N ILE A 10 4.40 3.17 -4.65
CA ILE A 10 3.20 2.51 -5.16
C ILE A 10 2.04 3.50 -5.10
N THR A 11 1.40 3.70 -6.25
CA THR A 11 0.16 4.48 -6.37
C THR A 11 -0.90 3.59 -7.00
N LYS A 12 -2.06 3.50 -6.37
CA LYS A 12 -3.20 2.72 -6.85
C LYS A 12 -4.41 3.61 -7.00
N VAL A 13 -4.92 3.61 -8.23
CA VAL A 13 -6.07 4.41 -8.66
C VAL A 13 -7.15 3.47 -9.19
N TYR A 14 -8.41 3.74 -8.85
CA TYR A 14 -9.57 3.10 -9.45
C TYR A 14 -10.41 4.13 -10.21
N PRO A 15 -11.08 3.73 -11.30
CA PRO A 15 -12.13 4.54 -11.90
C PRO A 15 -13.28 4.76 -10.91
N ALA A 16 -13.78 5.98 -10.81
CA ALA A 16 -14.98 6.30 -10.04
C ALA A 16 -15.86 7.31 -10.79
N PRO A 17 -17.17 7.41 -10.45
CA PRO A 17 -18.12 8.25 -11.19
C PRO A 17 -17.75 9.73 -11.27
N GLU A 18 -17.10 10.25 -10.23
CA GLU A 18 -16.69 11.67 -10.13
C GLU A 18 -15.27 11.93 -10.66
N GLY A 19 -14.61 10.89 -11.20
CA GLY A 19 -13.23 10.91 -11.64
C GLY A 19 -12.38 9.81 -11.00
N PRO A 20 -11.10 9.67 -11.39
CA PRO A 20 -10.22 8.66 -10.83
C PRO A 20 -10.00 8.86 -9.32
N ALA A 21 -10.27 7.83 -8.53
CA ALA A 21 -10.05 7.83 -7.09
C ALA A 21 -8.67 7.27 -6.77
N ILE A 22 -7.81 8.11 -6.19
CA ILE A 22 -6.49 7.69 -5.68
C ILE A 22 -6.71 7.06 -4.30
N ILE A 23 -6.54 5.74 -4.21
CA ILE A 23 -6.75 4.98 -2.96
C ILE A 23 -5.45 4.82 -2.18
N VAL A 24 -4.35 4.61 -2.89
CA VAL A 24 -2.99 4.56 -2.33
C VAL A 24 -2.14 5.54 -3.11
N GLN A 25 -1.40 6.41 -2.44
CA GLN A 25 -0.53 7.41 -3.05
C GLN A 25 0.87 7.31 -2.44
N ASP A 26 1.88 7.16 -3.30
CA ASP A 26 3.30 7.14 -2.92
C ASP A 26 3.61 6.24 -1.71
N PHE A 27 3.09 5.02 -1.71
CA PHE A 27 3.28 4.07 -0.63
C PHE A 27 4.62 3.36 -0.76
N ASN A 28 5.39 3.37 0.33
CA ASN A 28 6.71 2.76 0.44
C ASN A 28 6.71 1.79 1.62
N LEU A 29 7.15 0.56 1.39
CA LEU A 29 7.25 -0.48 2.42
C LEU A 29 8.46 -1.37 2.13
N SER A 30 9.25 -1.64 3.16
CA SER A 30 10.34 -2.61 3.11
C SER A 30 10.14 -3.61 4.24
N ILE A 31 10.32 -4.90 3.95
CA ILE A 31 10.13 -6.00 4.90
C ILE A 31 11.36 -6.90 4.89
N LYS A 32 11.90 -7.22 6.06
CA LYS A 32 13.00 -8.18 6.24
C LYS A 32 12.48 -9.61 6.28
N LYS A 33 13.36 -10.57 5.94
CA LYS A 33 13.01 -12.00 6.03
C LYS A 33 12.70 -12.38 7.47
N GLY A 34 11.53 -12.96 7.71
CA GLY A 34 11.06 -13.38 9.04
C GLY A 34 10.35 -12.28 9.84
N GLU A 35 10.21 -11.08 9.30
CA GLU A 35 9.45 -10.00 9.92
C GLU A 35 7.95 -10.24 9.79
N PHE A 36 7.21 -9.98 10.86
CA PHE A 36 5.75 -10.02 10.89
C PHE A 36 5.19 -8.60 10.94
N VAL A 37 4.37 -8.24 9.96
CA VAL A 37 3.85 -6.87 9.80
C VAL A 37 2.31 -6.91 9.82
N CYS A 38 1.70 -5.93 10.47
CA CYS A 38 0.25 -5.73 10.46
C CYS A 38 -0.10 -4.36 9.86
N LEU A 39 -0.97 -4.36 8.85
CA LEU A 39 -1.54 -3.15 8.25
C LEU A 39 -2.87 -2.82 8.95
N ILE A 40 -2.91 -1.71 9.70
CA ILE A 40 -4.07 -1.27 10.49
C ILE A 40 -4.64 0.06 9.98
N GLY A 41 -5.91 0.32 10.28
CA GLY A 41 -6.61 1.56 9.89
C GLY A 41 -8.11 1.34 9.65
N HIS A 42 -8.87 2.44 9.63
CA HIS A 42 -10.33 2.43 9.46
C HIS A 42 -10.79 1.74 8.16
N SER A 43 -12.05 1.30 8.12
CA SER A 43 -12.64 0.76 6.88
C SER A 43 -12.52 1.78 5.74
N GLY A 44 -12.21 1.32 4.53
CA GLY A 44 -12.07 2.17 3.35
C GLY A 44 -10.72 2.90 3.18
N CYS A 45 -9.78 2.81 4.12
CA CYS A 45 -8.49 3.53 4.03
C CYS A 45 -7.44 2.89 3.09
N GLY A 46 -7.81 1.92 2.25
CA GLY A 46 -6.92 1.34 1.23
C GLY A 46 -6.04 0.15 1.65
N LYS A 47 -6.27 -0.48 2.80
CA LYS A 47 -5.43 -1.61 3.30
C LYS A 47 -5.48 -2.88 2.46
N SER A 48 -6.64 -3.20 1.88
CA SER A 48 -6.88 -4.43 1.11
C SER A 48 -6.65 -4.24 -0.40
N THR A 49 -6.29 -3.03 -0.80
CA THR A 49 -6.08 -2.58 -2.17
C THR A 49 -4.64 -2.82 -2.60
#